data_AF-A0A952BWJ3-F1
#
_entry.id   AF-A0A952BWJ3-F1
#
_cell.length_a   1.000
_cell.length_b   1.000
_cell.length_c   1.000
_cell.angle_alpha   90.00
_cell.angle_beta   90.00
_cell.angle_gamma   90.00
#
_symmetry.space_group_name_H-M   'P 1'
#
loop_
_entity.id
_entity.type
_entity.pdbx_description
1 polymer ?
#
loop_
_entity_poly.entity_id
_entity_poly.type
_entity_poly.pdbx_seq_one_letter_code
_entity_poly.pdbx_strand_id
1 'polypeptide(L)'
;MFIEIAPEYWDNHSLNEILRACKEVRKTSDVSGLVLNLKHLSVIDSYGIVLLISLKEQLWERFNMNLKLAGLSSINQSILSASGLIRLLE
;
A
#
# COMPACT_ATOMS: atom_id res chain seq x y z
N MET A 1 8.01 7.01 -5.33
CA MET A 1 7.10 6.49 -6.38
C MET A 1 5.66 6.74 -5.95
N PHE A 2 4.76 7.01 -6.89
CA PHE A 2 3.31 7.14 -6.62
C PHE A 2 2.54 6.13 -7.46
N ILE A 3 1.68 5.32 -6.84
CA ILE A 3 0.80 4.36 -7.51
C ILE A 3 -0.64 4.62 -7.06
N GLU A 4 -1.55 4.64 -8.03
CA GLU A 4 -2.99 4.71 -7.80
C GLU A 4 -3.64 3.36 -8.13
N ILE A 5 -4.51 2.87 -7.25
CA ILE A 5 -5.19 1.58 -7.41
C ILE A 5 -6.66 1.83 -7.72
N ALA A 6 -7.19 1.16 -8.75
CA ALA A 6 -8.62 1.10 -8.97
C ALA A 6 -9.27 0.11 -7.99
N PRO A 7 -10.45 0.41 -7.44
CA PRO A 7 -10.98 -0.25 -6.24
C PRO A 7 -11.36 -1.71 -6.47
N GLU A 8 -11.73 -2.06 -7.71
CA GLU A 8 -12.07 -3.42 -8.13
C GLU A 8 -10.88 -4.37 -8.16
N TYR A 9 -9.66 -3.88 -7.94
CA TYR A 9 -8.43 -4.67 -8.03
C TYR A 9 -7.68 -4.80 -6.70
N TRP A 10 -8.22 -4.41 -5.54
CA TRP A 10 -7.46 -4.57 -4.28
C TRP A 10 -7.40 -6.04 -3.79
N ASP A 11 -6.54 -6.81 -4.44
CA ASP A 11 -6.33 -8.25 -4.22
C ASP A 11 -4.84 -8.63 -4.33
N ASN A 12 -4.56 -9.95 -4.29
CA ASN A 12 -3.21 -10.48 -4.46
C ASN A 12 -2.62 -10.20 -5.85
N HIS A 13 -3.46 -10.08 -6.88
CA HIS A 13 -2.97 -9.79 -8.23
C HIS A 13 -2.39 -8.38 -8.27
N SER A 14 -3.12 -7.37 -7.81
CA SER A 14 -2.59 -6.00 -7.74
C SER A 14 -1.39 -5.86 -6.84
N LEU A 15 -1.35 -6.57 -5.70
CA LEU A 15 -0.18 -6.58 -4.83
C LEU A 15 1.08 -7.03 -5.60
N ASN A 16 0.96 -8.08 -6.42
CA ASN A 16 2.05 -8.56 -7.26
C ASN A 16 2.41 -7.59 -8.40
N GLU A 17 1.43 -6.94 -9.03
CA GLU A 17 1.68 -5.88 -10.02
C GLU A 17 2.49 -4.72 -9.42
N ILE A 18 2.12 -4.28 -8.22
CA ILE A 18 2.80 -3.20 -7.49
C ILE A 18 4.24 -3.59 -7.16
N LEU A 19 4.46 -4.79 -6.64
CA LEU A 19 5.81 -5.27 -6.31
C LEU A 19 6.68 -5.42 -7.56
N ARG A 20 6.10 -5.82 -8.69
CA ARG A 20 6.82 -5.85 -9.97
C ARG A 20 7.22 -4.44 -10.41
N ALA A 21 6.31 -3.48 -10.33
CA ALA A 21 6.61 -2.09 -10.66
C ALA A 21 7.72 -1.51 -9.75
N CYS A 22 7.68 -1.82 -8.45
CA CYS A 22 8.72 -1.42 -7.50
C CYS A 22 10.07 -2.04 -7.87
N LYS A 23 10.10 -3.32 -8.25
CA LYS A 23 11.33 -4.00 -8.70
C LYS A 23 11.95 -3.32 -9.92
N GLU A 24 11.16 -2.98 -10.93
CA GLU A 24 11.68 -2.34 -12.14
C GLU A 24 12.21 -0.92 -11.88
N VAL A 25 11.53 -0.15 -11.01
CA VAL A 25 12.02 1.18 -10.64
C VAL A 25 13.25 1.11 -9.76
N ARG A 26 13.36 0.14 -8.86
CA ARG A 26 14.56 -0.03 -8.02
C ARG A 26 15.82 -0.33 -8.84
N LYS A 27 15.69 -0.96 -10.01
CA LYS A 27 16.80 -1.18 -10.94
C LYS A 27 17.34 0.12 -11.56
N THR A 28 16.52 1.16 -11.63
CA THR A 28 16.81 2.39 -12.39
C THR A 28 16.87 3.64 -11.52
N SER A 29 16.46 3.56 -10.26
CA SER A 29 16.36 4.69 -9.33
C SER A 29 16.47 4.26 -7.88
N ASP A 30 17.11 5.08 -7.05
CA ASP A 30 17.20 4.87 -5.60
C ASP A 30 15.99 5.47 -4.85
N VAL A 31 14.79 5.06 -5.27
CA VAL A 31 13.55 5.47 -4.61
C VAL A 31 13.46 4.79 -3.25
N SER A 32 13.35 5.57 -2.18
CA SER A 32 13.27 5.10 -0.79
C SER A 32 11.84 4.79 -0.30
N GLY A 33 10.82 5.02 -1.13
CA GLY A 33 9.44 4.75 -0.73
C GLY A 33 8.38 4.77 -1.83
N LEU A 34 7.27 4.09 -1.52
CA LEU A 34 6.06 4.02 -2.30
C LEU A 34 4.95 4.81 -1.60
N VAL A 35 4.30 5.72 -2.33
CA VAL A 35 3.03 6.32 -1.93
C VAL A 35 1.91 5.58 -2.65
N LEU A 36 1.03 4.95 -1.88
CA LEU A 36 -0.12 4.20 -2.37
C LEU A 36 -1.40 5.00 -2.19
N ASN A 37 -2.04 5.39 -3.28
CA ASN A 37 -3.28 6.14 -3.26
C ASN A 37 -4.50 5.22 -3.28
N LEU A 38 -5.28 5.27 -2.21
CA LEU A 38 -6.46 4.43 -1.97
C LEU A 38 -7.78 5.22 -2.11
N LYS A 39 -7.78 6.38 -2.79
CA LYS A 39 -8.97 7.25 -2.93
C LYS A 39 -10.22 6.59 -3.49
N HIS A 40 -10.06 5.52 -4.27
CA HIS A 40 -11.18 4.82 -4.85
C HIS A 40 -11.70 3.68 -3.97
N LEU A 41 -10.91 3.24 -2.98
CA LEU A 41 -11.31 2.17 -2.06
C LEU A 41 -12.30 2.73 -1.03
N SER A 42 -13.58 2.42 -1.20
CA SER A 42 -14.66 2.95 -0.35
C SER A 42 -14.51 2.51 1.11
N VAL A 43 -14.33 1.20 1.32
CA VAL A 43 -14.14 0.56 2.62
C VAL A 43 -13.04 -0.50 2.51
N ILE A 44 -12.07 -0.45 3.43
CA ILE A 44 -11.08 -1.50 3.60
C ILE A 44 -11.59 -2.55 4.59
N ASP A 45 -11.65 -3.80 4.15
CA ASP A 45 -12.00 -4.92 5.01
C ASP A 45 -10.75 -5.55 5.65
N SER A 46 -10.95 -6.59 6.45
CA SER A 46 -9.86 -7.29 7.13
C SER A 46 -8.86 -7.88 6.15
N TYR A 47 -9.32 -8.37 4.99
CA TYR A 47 -8.44 -8.90 3.96
C TYR A 47 -7.60 -7.81 3.31
N GLY A 48 -8.20 -6.67 2.98
CA GLY A 48 -7.51 -5.51 2.45
C GLY A 48 -6.45 -4.95 3.39
N ILE A 49 -6.69 -5.00 4.70
CA ILE A 49 -5.69 -4.68 5.72
C ILE A 49 -4.50 -5.64 5.67
N VAL A 50 -4.74 -6.95 5.56
CA VAL A 50 -3.67 -7.96 5.44
C VAL A 50 -2.83 -7.70 4.20
N LEU A 51 -3.44 -7.32 3.08
CA LEU A 51 -2.71 -6.94 1.86
C LEU A 51 -1.84 -5.70 2.08
N LEU A 52 -2.31 -4.68 2.79
CA LEU A 52 -1.51 -3.48 3.08
C LEU A 52 -0.28 -3.80 3.94
N ILE A 53 -0.47 -4.65 4.96
CA ILE A 53 0.62 -5.10 5.84
C ILE A 53 1.63 -5.92 5.03
N SER A 54 1.15 -6.90 4.25
CA SER A 54 2.02 -7.72 3.41
C SER A 54 2.80 -6.89 2.39
N LEU A 55 2.16 -5.88 1.79
CA LEU A 55 2.83 -4.95 0.89
C LEU A 55 3.93 -4.17 1.62
N LYS A 56 3.65 -3.63 2.82
CA LYS A 56 4.65 -2.91 3.61
C LYS A 56 5.88 -3.77 3.91
N GLU A 57 5.66 -5.00 4.40
CA GLU A 57 6.73 -5.93 4.74
C GLU A 57 7.59 -6.26 3.51
N GLN A 58 6.94 -6.61 2.38
CA GLN A 58 7.66 -6.96 1.16
C GLN A 58 8.43 -5.77 0.56
N LEU A 59 7.91 -4.54 0.68
CA LEU A 59 8.62 -3.34 0.23
C LEU A 59 9.91 -3.11 1.04
N TRP A 60 9.83 -3.29 2.36
CA TRP A 60 10.98 -3.14 3.25
C TRP A 60 12.01 -4.24 2.99
N GLU A 61 11.60 -5.51 3.05
CA GLU A 61 12.52 -6.65 2.96
C GLU A 61 13.21 -6.76 1.59
N ARG A 62 12.48 -6.48 0.51
CA ARG A 62 12.99 -6.74 -0.86
C ARG A 62 13.62 -5.52 -1.50
N PHE A 63 13.16 -4.32 -1.13
CA PHE A 63 13.55 -3.09 -1.81
C PHE A 63 14.07 -2.00 -0.87
N ASN A 64 14.05 -2.23 0.46
CA ASN A 64 14.36 -1.21 1.46
C ASN A 64 13.54 0.07 1.27
N MET A 65 12.24 -0.10 0.96
CA MET A 65 11.32 0.99 0.66
C MET A 65 10.25 1.13 1.75
N ASN A 66 9.97 2.38 2.14
CA ASN A 66 8.86 2.70 3.04
C ASN A 66 7.52 2.76 2.27
N LEU A 67 6.42 2.39 2.93
CA LEU A 67 5.07 2.58 2.42
C LEU A 67 4.44 3.83 3.06
N LYS A 68 3.76 4.66 2.26
CA LYS A 68 2.88 5.73 2.74
C LYS A 68 1.53 5.60 2.08
N LEU A 69 0.45 5.76 2.84
CA LEU A 69 -0.90 5.73 2.32
C LEU A 69 -1.40 7.15 2.03
N ALA A 70 -2.09 7.32 0.91
CA ALA A 70 -2.71 8.58 0.52
C ALA A 70 -4.17 8.33 0.10
N GLY A 71 -4.99 9.39 0.15
CA GLY A 71 -6.38 9.33 -0.33
C GLY A 71 -7.30 8.44 0.50
N LEU A 72 -6.97 8.11 1.75
CA LEU A 72 -7.87 7.32 2.59
C LEU A 72 -9.19 8.06 2.81
N SER A 73 -10.31 7.38 2.55
CA SER A 73 -11.65 7.86 2.95
C SER A 73 -11.75 8.03 4.47
N SER A 74 -12.67 8.85 4.96
CA SER A 74 -12.89 9.03 6.41
C SER A 74 -13.21 7.72 7.12
N ILE A 75 -13.90 6.81 6.43
CA ILE A 75 -14.20 5.46 6.91
C ILE A 75 -12.90 4.65 7.07
N ASN A 76 -12.06 4.61 6.04
CA ASN A 76 -10.79 3.86 6.10
C ASN A 76 -9.82 4.44 7.13
N GLN A 77 -9.76 5.76 7.25
CA GLN A 77 -8.97 6.42 8.31
C GLN A 77 -9.46 6.00 9.69
N SER A 78 -10.79 5.93 9.89
CA SER A 78 -11.38 5.51 11.16
C SER A 78 -11.08 4.04 11.47
N ILE A 79 -11.21 3.14 10.49
CA ILE A 79 -10.89 1.71 10.61
C ILE A 79 -9.42 1.54 11.01
N LEU A 80 -8.49 2.13 10.24
CA LEU A 80 -7.06 2.00 10.49
C LEU A 80 -6.63 2.63 11.82
N SER A 81 -7.26 3.74 12.23
CA SER A 81 -6.99 4.38 13.52
C SER A 81 -7.50 3.54 14.69
N ALA A 82 -8.72 3.01 14.60
CA ALA A 82 -9.32 2.17 15.64
C ALA A 82 -8.54 0.85 15.83
N SER A 83 -7.98 0.31 14.75
CA SER A 83 -7.12 -0.88 14.81
C SER A 83 -5.67 -0.58 15.20
N GLY A 84 -5.28 0.69 15.42
CA GLY A 84 -3.89 1.08 15.68
C GLY A 84 -2.93 0.90 14.49
N LEU A 85 -3.47 0.54 13.32
CA LEU A 85 -2.72 0.16 12.13
C LEU A 85 -2.17 1.36 11.37
N ILE A 86 -2.72 2.55 11.55
CA ILE A 86 -2.25 3.74 10.85
C ILE A 86 -0.77 4.02 11.13
N ARG A 87 -0.34 3.87 12.40
CA ARG A 87 1.08 3.99 12.79
C ARG A 87 1.93 2.82 12.33
N LEU A 88 1.34 1.64 12.18
CA LEU A 88 2.05 0.46 11.69
C LEU A 88 2.27 0.53 10.18
N LEU A 89 1.42 1.24 9.45
CA LEU A 89 1.51 1.38 7.99
C LEU A 89 2.38 2.59 7.57
N GLU A 90 2.46 3.64 8.38
CA GLU A 90 3.42 4.76 8.24
C GLU A 90 4.86 4.40 8.67
#